data_AF-A0A6D2LPR3-F1
#
_entry.id   AF-A0A6D2LPR3-F1
#
_cell.length_a   1.000
_cell.length_b   1.000
_cell.length_c   1.000
_cell.angle_alpha   90.00
_cell.angle_beta   90.00
_cell.angle_gamma   90.00
#
_symmetry.space_group_name_H-M   'P 1'
#
loop_
_entity.id
_entity.type
_entity.pdbx_description
1 polymer ?
#
loop_
_entity_poly.entity_id
_entity_poly.type
_entity_poly.pdbx_seq_one_letter_code
_entity_poly.pdbx_strand_id
1 'polypeptide(L)' 'MAKTLNSICFTALLLVVLLISAEIPKSEAQGCNRFLGEASGVNPCTAGACQARCPVQYPVSCRSACEVHDGELHCHCFAR' A
#
# COMPACT_ATOMS: atom_id res chain seq x y z
N MET A 1 9.64 38.60 33.17
CA MET A 1 9.69 37.12 33.11
C MET A 1 8.72 36.49 32.09
N ALA A 2 8.01 37.27 31.25
CA ALA A 2 7.09 36.73 30.23
C ALA A 2 7.79 36.15 28.98
N LYS A 3 9.03 36.58 28.71
CA LYS A 3 9.80 36.20 27.51
C LYS A 3 10.18 34.71 27.49
N THR A 4 10.43 34.13 28.66
CA THR A 4 10.75 32.70 28.83
C THR A 4 9.52 31.80 28.67
N LEU A 5 8.36 32.22 29.18
CA LEU A 5 7.10 31.46 29.08
C LEU A 5 6.65 31.28 27.62
N ASN A 6 6.70 32.35 26.81
CA ASN A 6 6.36 32.25 25.38
C ASN A 6 7.35 31.36 24.62
N SER A 7 8.65 31.45 24.93
CA SER A 7 9.68 30.64 24.28
C SER A 7 9.51 29.14 24.54
N ILE A 8 9.11 28.75 25.76
CA ILE A 8 8.86 27.36 26.15
C ILE A 8 7.60 26.81 25.46
N CYS A 9 6.55 27.62 25.33
CA CYS A 9 5.35 27.23 24.61
C CYS A 9 5.61 26.97 23.12
N PHE A 10 6.43 27.81 22.48
CA PHE A 10 6.78 27.63 21.07
C PHE A 10 7.61 26.37 20.82
N THR A 11 8.58 26.06 21.67
CA THR A 11 9.38 24.83 21.52
C THR A 11 8.55 23.58 21.80
N ALA A 12 7.62 23.62 22.76
CA ALA A 12 6.68 22.52 23.01
C ALA A 12 5.75 22.28 21.82
N LEU A 13 5.18 23.34 21.24
CA LEU A 13 4.34 23.24 20.02
C LEU A 13 5.14 22.69 18.84
N LEU A 14 6.38 23.15 18.65
CA LEU A 14 7.26 22.67 17.58
C LEU A 14 7.58 21.17 17.75
N LEU A 15 7.85 20.72 18.97
CA LEU A 15 8.09 19.30 19.26
C LEU A 15 6.86 18.44 18.99
N VAL A 16 5.66 18.90 19.33
CA VAL A 16 4.40 18.21 19.01
C VAL A 16 4.20 18.09 17.49
N VAL A 17 4.45 19.17 16.74
CA VAL A 17 4.35 19.14 15.27
C VAL A 17 5.39 18.19 14.66
N LEU A 18 6.62 18.18 15.19
CA LEU A 18 7.69 17.29 14.72
C LEU A 18 7.40 15.82 15.05
N LEU A 19 6.86 15.52 16.23
CA LEU A 19 6.42 14.18 16.59
C LEU A 19 5.33 13.71 15.64
N ILE A 20 4.26 14.51 15.44
CA ILE A 20 3.16 14.20 14.52
C ILE A 20 3.67 14.01 13.08
N SER A 21 4.67 14.78 12.65
CA SER A 21 5.24 14.68 11.30
C SER A 21 6.20 13.50 11.14
N ALA A 22 6.89 13.09 12.21
CA ALA A 22 7.79 11.95 12.24
C ALA A 22 7.04 10.61 12.43
N GLU A 23 5.88 10.65 13.07
CA GLU A 23 4.97 9.53 13.27
C GLU A 23 3.88 9.42 12.19
N ILE A 24 4.07 10.05 11.04
CA ILE A 24 3.56 9.51 9.76
C ILE A 24 4.68 8.66 9.15
N PRO A 25 5.05 7.50 9.73
CA PRO A 25 5.68 6.52 8.88
C PRO A 25 4.65 6.26 7.79
N LYS A 26 5.09 6.31 6.53
CA LYS A 26 4.38 5.68 5.42
C LYS A 26 4.31 4.18 5.74
N SER A 27 3.46 3.79 6.68
CA SER A 27 3.18 2.42 7.08
C SER A 27 2.32 1.71 6.04
N GLU A 28 2.13 2.30 4.85
CA GLU A 28 1.13 1.92 3.85
C GLU A 28 1.74 1.41 2.53
N ALA A 29 3.05 1.16 2.44
CA ALA A 29 3.65 0.77 1.15
C ALA A 29 4.61 -0.43 1.19
N GLN A 30 4.75 -1.13 2.31
CA GLN A 30 5.58 -2.33 2.39
C GLN A 30 4.73 -3.55 2.71
N GLY A 31 4.20 -4.17 1.67
CA GLY A 31 3.63 -5.50 1.78
C GLY A 31 2.62 -5.81 0.70
N CYS A 32 3.10 -5.97 -0.54
CA CYS A 32 2.35 -6.60 -1.65
C CYS A 32 1.72 -5.69 -2.72
N ASN A 33 2.44 -4.65 -3.16
CA ASN A 33 1.96 -3.72 -4.20
C ASN A 33 2.82 -3.74 -5.48
N ARG A 34 3.90 -4.52 -5.52
CA ARG A 34 4.72 -4.65 -6.74
C ARG A 34 3.99 -5.52 -7.74
N PHE A 35 3.57 -4.95 -8.87
CA PHE A 35 2.97 -5.71 -9.96
C PHE A 35 3.97 -6.74 -10.55
N LEU A 36 3.52 -7.98 -10.69
CA LEU A 36 4.29 -9.08 -11.28
C LEU A 36 3.88 -9.34 -12.73
N GLY A 37 2.61 -9.10 -13.06
CA GLY A 37 2.01 -9.43 -14.34
C GLY A 37 0.59 -9.93 -14.21
N GLU A 38 0.05 -10.42 -15.31
CA GLU A 38 -1.32 -10.90 -15.42
C GLU A 38 -1.38 -12.44 -15.41
N ALA A 39 -2.34 -12.99 -14.67
CA ALA A 39 -2.58 -14.42 -14.66
C ALA A 39 -3.50 -14.83 -15.82
N SER A 40 -3.02 -15.75 -16.67
CA SER A 40 -3.79 -16.25 -17.81
C SER A 40 -4.74 -17.39 -17.40
N GLY A 41 -5.82 -17.56 -18.18
CA GLY A 41 -6.79 -18.63 -17.99
C GLY A 41 -7.86 -18.34 -16.93
N VAL A 42 -7.97 -17.10 -16.45
CA VAL A 42 -9.00 -16.67 -15.50
C VAL A 42 -10.07 -15.86 -16.26
N ASN A 43 -11.01 -16.55 -16.91
CA ASN A 43 -12.16 -15.93 -17.59
C ASN A 43 -13.47 -16.65 -17.21
N PRO A 44 -14.44 -15.98 -16.57
CA PRO A 44 -14.38 -14.59 -16.09
C PRO A 44 -13.38 -14.44 -14.94
N CYS A 45 -12.73 -13.27 -14.83
CA CYS A 45 -11.91 -12.98 -13.66
C CYS A 45 -12.81 -12.85 -12.43
N THR A 46 -12.62 -13.73 -11.46
CA THR A 46 -13.22 -13.63 -10.13
C THR A 46 -12.12 -13.53 -9.09
N ALA A 47 -12.38 -12.84 -7.97
CA ALA A 47 -11.37 -12.64 -6.93
C ALA A 47 -10.76 -13.97 -6.44
N GLY A 48 -11.59 -15.00 -6.21
CA GLY A 48 -11.13 -16.31 -5.76
C GLY A 48 -10.29 -17.06 -6.81
N ALA A 49 -10.73 -17.08 -8.07
CA ALA A 49 -9.98 -17.75 -9.14
C ALA A 49 -8.64 -17.03 -9.43
N CYS A 50 -8.65 -15.70 -9.41
CA CYS A 50 -7.46 -14.87 -9.57
C CYS A 50 -6.47 -15.09 -8.42
N GLN A 51 -6.96 -15.12 -7.18
CA GLN A 51 -6.16 -15.39 -5.99
C GLN A 51 -5.57 -16.80 -5.97
N ALA A 52 -6.30 -17.80 -6.47
CA ALA A 52 -5.78 -19.16 -6.60
C ALA A 52 -4.76 -19.31 -7.73
N ARG A 53 -4.91 -18.55 -8.83
CA ARG A 53 -4.04 -18.63 -10.01
C ARG A 53 -2.72 -17.91 -9.82
N CYS A 54 -2.72 -16.73 -9.21
CA CYS A 54 -1.52 -15.93 -9.01
C CYS A 54 -0.33 -16.66 -8.35
N PRO A 55 -0.46 -17.44 -7.26
CA PRO A 55 0.66 -18.18 -6.69
C PRO A 55 1.13 -19.36 -7.55
N VAL A 56 0.29 -19.89 -8.45
CA VAL A 56 0.67 -20.96 -9.38
C VAL A 56 1.56 -20.42 -10.50
N GLN A 57 1.22 -19.25 -11.05
CA GLN A 57 1.98 -18.61 -12.12
C GLN A 57 3.16 -17.79 -11.57
N TYR A 58 2.98 -17.16 -10.41
CA TYR A 58 3.96 -16.33 -9.73
C TYR A 58 4.08 -16.77 -8.26
N PRO A 59 4.97 -17.70 -7.91
CA PRO A 59 5.08 -18.28 -6.55
C PRO A 59 5.32 -17.27 -5.43
N VAL A 60 5.86 -16.10 -5.74
CA VAL A 60 6.11 -14.99 -4.80
C VAL A 60 4.92 -14.04 -4.65
N SER A 61 3.82 -14.31 -5.35
CA SER A 61 2.61 -13.48 -5.30
C SER A 61 1.96 -13.59 -3.93
N CYS A 62 1.65 -12.44 -3.34
CA CYS A 62 0.98 -12.34 -2.04
C CYS A 62 -0.39 -11.63 -2.11
N ARG A 63 -0.74 -11.07 -3.27
CA ARG A 63 -2.00 -10.38 -3.53
C ARG A 63 -2.38 -10.53 -4.99
N SER A 64 -3.67 -10.50 -5.25
CA SER A 64 -4.26 -10.53 -6.58
C SER A 64 -5.45 -9.58 -6.67
N ALA A 65 -5.74 -9.03 -7.84
CA ALA A 65 -6.92 -8.22 -8.09
C ALA A 65 -7.47 -8.46 -9.50
N CYS A 66 -8.79 -8.46 -9.66
CA CYS A 66 -9.41 -8.40 -10.98
C CYS A 66 -9.63 -6.93 -11.34
N GLU A 67 -8.96 -6.44 -12.37
CA GLU A 67 -9.00 -5.04 -12.80
C GLU A 67 -9.34 -4.95 -14.28
N VAL A 68 -10.06 -3.90 -14.68
CA VAL A 68 -10.43 -3.70 -16.09
C VAL A 68 -9.31 -2.96 -16.80
N HIS A 69 -8.83 -3.51 -17.91
CA HIS A 69 -7.85 -2.90 -18.80
C HIS A 69 -8.36 -3.06 -20.23
N ASP A 70 -8.37 -1.97 -21.01
CA ASP A 70 -8.90 -1.95 -22.40
C ASP A 70 -10.30 -2.57 -22.60
N GLY A 71 -11.15 -2.54 -21.56
CA GLY A 71 -12.51 -3.08 -21.59
C GLY A 71 -12.63 -4.57 -21.26
N GLU A 72 -11.52 -5.25 -21.00
CA GLU A 72 -11.46 -6.64 -20.54
C GLU A 72 -11.07 -6.72 -19.06
N LEU A 73 -11.49 -7.79 -18.38
CA LEU A 73 -11.21 -7.97 -16.95
C LEU A 73 -9.99 -8.89 -16.78
N HIS A 74 -8.88 -8.32 -16.32
CA HIS A 74 -7.59 -8.99 -16.16
C HIS A 74 -7.34 -9.36 -14.70
N CYS A 75 -6.66 -10.50 -14.48
CA CYS A 75 -6.20 -10.90 -13.16
C CYS A 75 -4.78 -10.38 -12.91
N HIS A 76 -4.63 -9.34 -12.10
CA HIS A 76 -3.36 -8.73 -11.73
C HIS A 76 -2.76 -9.41 -10.50
N CYS A 77 -1.48 -9.81 -10.56
CA CYS A 77 -0.76 -10.42 -9.45
C CYS A 77 0.31 -9.48 -8.89
N PHE A 78 0.47 -9.48 -7.56
CA PHE A 78 1.36 -8.58 -6.86
C PHE A 78 2.27 -9.32 -5.87
N ALA A 79 3.49 -8.81 -5.70
CA ALA A 79 4.46 -9.21 -4.69
C ALA A 79 4.84 -8.03 -3.79
N ARG A 80 5.62 -8.34 -2.75
CA ARG A 80 6.22 -7.35 -1.86
C ARG A 80 7.19 -6.43 -2.61
#